data_AF-A0A7W0EN00-F1
#
_entry.id   AF-A0A7W0EN00-F1
#
_cell.length_a   1.000
_cell.length_b   1.000
_cell.length_c   1.000
_cell.angle_alpha   90.00
_cell.angle_beta   90.00
_cell.angle_gamma   90.00
#
_symmetry.space_group_name_H-M   'P 1'
#
loop_
_entity.id
_entity.type
_entity.pdbx_description
1 polymer ?
#
loop_
_entity_poly.entity_id
_entity_poly.type
_entity_poly.pdbx_seq_one_letter_code
_entity_poly.pdbx_strand_id
1 'polypeptide(L)'
;MILLSSIIKTFKDRYLDRYKKSILPSHRKAIQAMEQCRQEHGPHMLAQCSDHQCGERTYIPHSCGHRNCPHCQNHENQQWIENQLSKQLPAPYYLITFTLPEQLRDLTWHNQTTMYSLMFTCVQDLLKTFTRNDKKLGGAAGFTTIIHTHSRALDYHPHIHVVMPGASICMKTRLWRVKNPGYLFSHKALAKVFRAKMLQAIVDSGLQVPKDCPQQWVVDCKDVGKGDK
;
A
#
# COMPACT_ATOMS: atom_id res chain seq x y z
N MET A 1 2.56 6.04 -26.88
CA MET A 1 2.25 5.98 -25.43
C MET A 1 1.91 7.39 -24.96
N ILE A 2 0.75 7.62 -24.34
CA ILE A 2 0.38 8.96 -23.84
C ILE A 2 1.09 9.20 -22.50
N LEU A 3 1.81 10.32 -22.36
CA LEU A 3 2.43 10.69 -21.10
C LEU A 3 1.38 11.18 -20.10
N LEU A 4 1.55 10.83 -18.82
CA LEU A 4 0.69 11.35 -17.74
C LEU A 4 0.74 12.89 -17.68
N SER A 5 1.88 13.51 -17.97
CA SER A 5 2.02 14.97 -18.06
C SER A 5 1.08 15.57 -19.10
N SER A 6 0.91 14.93 -20.27
CA SER A 6 -0.03 15.37 -21.31
C SER A 6 -1.49 15.26 -20.87
N ILE A 7 -1.84 14.18 -20.14
CA ILE A 7 -3.18 14.02 -19.56
C ILE A 7 -3.43 15.12 -18.52
N ILE A 8 -2.47 15.37 -17.63
CA ILE A 8 -2.58 16.43 -16.63
C ILE A 8 -2.77 17.78 -17.31
N LYS A 9 -1.94 18.15 -18.29
CA LYS A 9 -2.08 19.42 -19.04
C LYS A 9 -3.47 19.59 -19.63
N THR A 10 -4.06 18.51 -20.16
CA THR A 10 -5.37 18.54 -20.81
C THR A 10 -6.53 18.69 -19.81
N PHE A 11 -6.44 18.03 -18.64
CA PHE A 11 -7.60 17.88 -17.74
C PHE A 11 -7.45 18.56 -16.38
N LYS A 12 -6.29 19.14 -16.05
CA LYS A 12 -5.99 19.73 -14.74
C LYS A 12 -7.05 20.73 -14.31
N ASP A 13 -7.38 21.71 -15.15
CA ASP A 13 -8.26 22.80 -14.74
C ASP A 13 -9.68 22.31 -14.45
N ARG A 14 -10.20 21.41 -15.30
CA ARG A 14 -11.48 20.73 -15.08
C ARG A 14 -11.48 19.90 -13.79
N TYR A 15 -10.38 19.20 -13.51
CA TYR A 15 -10.23 18.45 -12.26
C TYR A 15 -10.20 19.39 -11.04
N LEU A 16 -9.43 20.48 -11.11
CA LEU A 16 -9.30 21.44 -10.01
C LEU A 16 -10.62 22.16 -9.71
N ASP A 17 -11.42 22.51 -10.72
CA ASP A 17 -12.75 23.11 -10.47
C ASP A 17 -13.73 22.08 -9.88
N ARG A 18 -13.81 20.89 -10.48
CA ARG A 18 -14.71 19.82 -10.00
C ARG A 18 -14.45 19.44 -8.55
N TYR A 19 -13.17 19.33 -8.16
CA TYR A 19 -12.76 18.87 -6.83
C TYR A 19 -12.27 19.98 -5.91
N LYS A 20 -12.57 21.25 -6.20
CA LYS A 20 -12.04 22.42 -5.46
C LYS A 20 -12.25 22.36 -3.95
N LYS A 21 -13.35 21.74 -3.49
CA LYS A 21 -13.72 21.63 -2.06
C LYS A 21 -13.05 20.46 -1.33
N SER A 22 -12.59 19.43 -2.04
CA SER A 22 -12.07 18.20 -1.43
C SER A 22 -10.60 17.91 -1.74
N ILE A 23 -10.02 18.57 -2.76
CA ILE A 23 -8.64 18.34 -3.14
C ILE A 23 -7.65 18.77 -2.04
N LEU A 24 -6.74 17.86 -1.67
CA LEU A 24 -5.72 18.11 -0.66
C LEU A 24 -4.55 18.93 -1.23
N PRO A 25 -3.83 19.72 -0.39
CA PRO A 25 -2.63 20.42 -0.81
C PRO A 25 -1.56 19.49 -1.42
N SER A 26 -1.44 18.26 -0.90
CA SER A 26 -0.55 17.23 -1.43
C SER A 26 -0.91 16.80 -2.85
N HIS A 27 -2.20 16.73 -3.19
CA HIS A 27 -2.65 16.41 -4.55
C HIS A 27 -2.28 17.51 -5.53
N ARG A 28 -2.45 18.78 -5.15
CA ARG A 28 -2.05 19.93 -5.99
C ARG A 28 -0.55 19.92 -6.27
N LYS A 29 0.28 19.69 -5.24
CA LYS A 29 1.74 19.55 -5.39
C LYS A 29 2.11 18.39 -6.32
N ALA A 30 1.46 17.25 -6.17
CA ALA A 30 1.69 16.09 -7.02
C ALA A 30 1.35 16.37 -8.48
N ILE A 31 0.18 16.97 -8.74
CA ILE A 31 -0.26 17.37 -10.08
C ILE A 31 0.74 18.32 -10.72
N GLN A 32 1.15 19.38 -10.01
CA GLN A 32 2.09 20.37 -10.52
C GLN A 32 3.45 19.74 -10.87
N ALA A 33 3.98 18.88 -10.00
CA ALA A 33 5.24 18.19 -10.27
C ALA A 33 5.11 17.25 -11.49
N MET A 34 4.07 16.42 -11.53
CA MET A 34 3.86 15.44 -12.60
C MET A 34 3.50 16.09 -13.95
N GLU A 35 2.86 17.26 -13.95
CA GLU A 35 2.61 18.06 -15.15
C GLU A 35 3.91 18.39 -15.88
N GLN A 36 4.98 18.69 -15.13
CA GLN A 36 6.31 19.04 -15.64
C GLN A 36 7.18 17.84 -16.00
N CYS A 37 6.69 16.62 -15.76
CA CYS A 37 7.47 15.42 -16.02
C CYS A 37 7.73 15.22 -17.51
N ARG A 38 9.02 15.15 -17.87
CA ARG A 38 9.52 14.83 -19.22
C ARG A 38 8.92 15.72 -20.31
N GLN A 39 8.74 17.00 -20.01
CA GLN A 39 8.25 17.95 -21.01
C GLN A 39 9.31 18.23 -22.07
N GLU A 40 8.88 18.25 -23.33
CA GLU A 40 9.71 18.53 -24.51
C GLU A 40 10.40 19.90 -24.48
N HIS A 41 9.79 20.89 -23.82
CA HIS A 41 10.38 22.23 -23.66
C HIS A 41 10.95 22.46 -22.25
N GLY A 42 11.08 21.40 -21.44
CA GLY A 42 11.68 21.47 -20.12
C GLY A 42 13.21 21.36 -20.14
N PRO A 43 13.86 21.31 -18.96
CA PRO A 43 15.27 20.97 -18.87
C PRO A 43 15.56 19.57 -19.42
N HIS A 44 16.70 19.42 -20.11
CA HIS A 44 17.15 18.15 -20.70
C HIS A 44 18.54 17.78 -20.20
N MET A 45 18.75 16.49 -20.03
CA MET A 45 20.06 15.89 -19.86
C MET A 45 20.60 15.50 -21.24
N LEU A 46 21.82 15.93 -21.55
CA LEU A 46 22.56 15.40 -22.69
C LEU A 46 23.26 14.12 -22.25
N ALA A 47 22.84 12.98 -22.80
CA ALA A 47 23.53 11.72 -22.63
C ALA A 47 24.34 11.41 -23.90
N GLN A 48 25.56 10.89 -23.71
CA GLN A 48 26.43 10.47 -24.80
C GLN A 48 26.79 8.99 -24.62
N CYS A 49 26.84 8.25 -25.73
CA CYS A 49 27.33 6.88 -25.72
C CYS A 49 28.75 6.83 -25.14
N SER A 50 28.99 5.90 -24.21
CA SER A 50 30.31 5.71 -23.59
C SER A 50 31.33 5.08 -24.55
N ASP A 51 30.87 4.47 -25.64
CA ASP A 51 31.75 4.01 -26.71
C ASP A 51 32.27 5.20 -27.53
N HIS A 52 33.58 5.40 -27.46
CA HIS A 52 34.31 6.47 -28.14
C HIS A 52 34.20 6.43 -29.67
N GLN A 53 33.93 5.27 -30.27
CA GLN A 53 33.74 5.14 -31.72
C GLN A 53 32.30 5.49 -32.16
N CYS A 54 31.32 5.32 -31.26
CA CYS A 54 29.92 5.64 -31.52
C CYS A 54 29.65 7.14 -31.39
N GLY A 55 30.00 7.74 -30.25
CA GLY A 55 29.85 9.18 -29.99
C GLY A 55 28.42 9.75 -30.00
N GLU A 56 27.40 8.92 -30.28
CA GLU A 56 25.98 9.29 -30.39
C GLU A 56 25.49 10.06 -29.16
N ARG A 57 24.70 11.11 -29.39
CA ARG A 57 24.16 11.99 -28.35
C ARG A 57 22.64 11.96 -28.36
N THR A 58 22.04 11.92 -27.18
CA THR A 58 20.59 12.00 -27.02
C THR A 58 20.22 13.01 -25.94
N TYR A 59 19.12 13.72 -26.16
CA TYR A 59 18.54 14.65 -25.19
C TYR A 59 17.40 13.96 -24.46
N ILE A 60 17.54 13.83 -23.15
CA ILE A 60 16.57 13.14 -22.30
C ILE A 60 15.85 14.21 -21.45
N PRO A 61 14.54 14.40 -21.61
CA PRO A 61 13.82 15.39 -20.82
C PRO A 61 13.80 14.99 -19.33
N HIS A 62 13.92 15.98 -18.44
CA HIS A 62 14.03 15.73 -17.01
C HIS A 62 12.77 15.09 -16.41
N SER A 63 13.01 14.19 -15.46
CA SER A 63 11.98 13.55 -14.65
C SER A 63 11.49 14.47 -13.53
N CYS A 64 10.20 14.40 -13.17
CA CYS A 64 9.69 15.21 -12.05
C CYS A 64 10.10 14.69 -10.66
N GLY A 65 10.58 13.44 -10.56
CA GLY A 65 11.01 12.82 -9.31
C GLY A 65 9.90 12.58 -8.28
N HIS A 66 8.65 12.95 -8.58
CA HIS A 66 7.56 12.82 -7.62
C HIS A 66 7.23 11.35 -7.34
N ARG A 67 7.11 10.99 -6.05
CA ARG A 67 6.86 9.61 -5.58
C ARG A 67 5.58 8.94 -6.08
N ASN A 68 4.66 9.71 -6.66
CA ASN A 68 3.42 9.20 -7.26
C ASN A 68 3.47 9.18 -8.79
N CYS A 69 4.59 9.61 -9.41
CA CYS A 69 4.73 9.59 -10.86
C CYS A 69 5.07 8.18 -11.33
N PRO A 70 4.18 7.48 -12.07
CA PRO A 70 4.42 6.11 -12.49
C PRO A 70 5.66 6.01 -13.40
N HIS A 71 5.93 7.03 -14.21
CA HIS A 71 7.11 7.04 -15.07
C HIS A 71 8.41 7.19 -14.27
N CYS A 72 8.46 8.10 -13.29
CA CYS A 72 9.67 8.32 -12.50
C CYS A 72 9.93 7.18 -11.51
N GLN A 73 8.87 6.56 -10.99
CA GLN A 73 8.98 5.52 -9.97
C GLN A 73 9.06 4.12 -10.55
N ASN A 74 8.96 3.94 -11.88
CA ASN A 74 8.95 2.62 -12.49
C ASN A 74 10.18 1.77 -12.11
N HIS A 75 11.37 2.37 -12.20
CA HIS A 75 12.62 1.68 -11.86
C HIS A 75 12.71 1.34 -10.37
N GLU A 76 12.44 2.32 -9.51
CA GLU A 76 12.46 2.13 -8.05
C GLU A 76 11.44 1.08 -7.59
N ASN A 77 10.23 1.09 -8.17
CA ASN A 77 9.21 0.08 -7.91
C ASN A 77 9.68 -1.31 -8.34
N GLN A 78 10.31 -1.43 -9.51
CA GLN A 78 10.84 -2.69 -10.00
C GLN A 78 11.95 -3.24 -9.08
N GLN A 79 12.91 -2.39 -8.71
CA GLN A 79 13.95 -2.77 -7.74
C GLN A 79 13.34 -3.19 -6.40
N TRP A 80 12.31 -2.48 -5.93
CA TRP A 80 11.62 -2.85 -4.69
C TRP A 80 10.95 -4.23 -4.79
N ILE A 81 10.28 -4.53 -5.91
CA ILE A 81 9.66 -5.84 -6.19
C ILE A 81 10.73 -6.93 -6.19
N GLU A 82 11.82 -6.76 -6.94
CA GLU A 82 12.93 -7.70 -7.01
C GLU A 82 13.53 -7.97 -5.62
N ASN A 83 13.68 -6.92 -4.81
CA ASN A 83 14.13 -7.03 -3.43
C ASN A 83 13.15 -7.75 -2.49
N GLN A 84 11.85 -7.76 -2.79
CA GLN A 84 10.88 -8.56 -2.03
C GLN A 84 10.90 -10.01 -2.49
N LEU A 85 11.00 -10.25 -3.80
CA LEU A 85 11.08 -11.59 -4.38
C LEU A 85 12.35 -12.33 -3.93
N SER A 86 13.48 -11.64 -3.81
CA SER A 86 14.72 -12.23 -3.28
C SER A 86 14.64 -12.63 -1.80
N LYS A 87 13.65 -12.10 -1.06
CA LYS A 87 13.38 -12.41 0.35
C LYS A 87 12.25 -13.42 0.52
N GLN A 88 11.79 -14.04 -0.56
CA GLN A 88 10.74 -15.05 -0.54
C GLN A 88 11.14 -16.23 0.35
N LEU A 89 10.19 -16.68 1.17
CA LEU A 89 10.39 -17.78 2.11
C LEU A 89 9.74 -19.06 1.56
N PRO A 90 10.27 -20.26 1.87
CA PRO A 90 9.73 -21.52 1.39
C PRO A 90 8.47 -21.92 2.19
N ALA A 91 7.36 -21.19 1.97
CA ALA A 91 6.08 -21.38 2.64
C ALA A 91 4.91 -21.01 1.71
N PRO A 92 3.69 -21.50 1.97
CA PRO A 92 2.49 -20.96 1.34
C PRO A 92 2.30 -19.50 1.74
N TYR A 93 1.89 -18.65 0.81
CA TYR A 93 1.61 -17.24 1.03
C TYR A 93 0.12 -16.97 1.04
N TYR A 94 -0.25 -15.97 1.82
CA TYR A 94 -1.62 -15.53 1.98
C TYR A 94 -1.71 -14.03 1.74
N LEU A 95 -2.73 -13.63 0.99
CA LEU A 95 -3.15 -12.24 0.85
C LEU A 95 -4.28 -11.98 1.85
N ILE A 96 -4.03 -11.10 2.82
CA ILE A 96 -5.02 -10.71 3.83
C ILE A 96 -5.42 -9.27 3.59
N THR A 97 -6.71 -8.98 3.45
CA THR A 97 -7.19 -7.63 3.18
C THR A 97 -8.07 -7.14 4.32
N PHE A 98 -7.63 -6.08 5.01
CA PHE A 98 -8.37 -5.42 6.08
C PHE A 98 -9.01 -4.14 5.55
N THR A 99 -10.34 -4.05 5.60
CA THR A 99 -11.09 -2.93 5.00
C THR A 99 -11.79 -2.11 6.08
N LEU A 100 -11.67 -0.79 6.03
CA LEU A 100 -12.50 0.07 6.87
C LEU A 100 -13.94 0.15 6.34
N PRO A 101 -14.96 0.10 7.22
CA PRO A 101 -16.33 0.36 6.82
C PRO A 101 -16.49 1.78 6.27
N GLU A 102 -17.50 1.97 5.42
CA GLU A 102 -17.73 3.26 4.75
C GLU A 102 -17.96 4.42 5.71
N GLN A 103 -18.58 4.14 6.86
CA GLN A 103 -18.91 5.11 7.91
C GLN A 103 -17.64 5.75 8.50
N LEU A 104 -16.50 5.04 8.47
CA LEU A 104 -15.22 5.56 8.94
C LEU A 104 -14.45 6.34 7.87
N ARG A 105 -14.90 6.38 6.62
CA ARG A 105 -14.16 7.03 5.53
C ARG A 105 -14.04 8.53 5.75
N ASP A 106 -15.10 9.20 6.16
CA ASP A 106 -15.05 10.66 6.38
C ASP A 106 -14.10 11.02 7.53
N LEU A 107 -14.19 10.30 8.66
CA LEU A 107 -13.24 10.43 9.77
C LEU A 107 -11.80 10.19 9.28
N THR A 108 -11.59 9.16 8.45
CA THR A 108 -10.26 8.81 7.91
C THR A 108 -9.74 9.88 6.97
N TRP A 109 -10.59 10.44 6.12
CA TRP A 109 -10.22 11.49 5.17
C TRP A 109 -9.68 12.74 5.87
N HIS A 110 -10.28 13.11 6.99
CA HIS A 110 -9.86 14.28 7.78
C HIS A 110 -8.69 14.00 8.73
N ASN A 111 -8.36 12.74 9.00
CA ASN A 111 -7.34 12.33 9.96
C ASN A 111 -6.34 11.32 9.37
N GLN A 112 -5.98 11.48 8.09
CA GLN A 112 -5.25 10.46 7.31
C GLN A 112 -3.99 9.94 8.01
N THR A 113 -3.10 10.82 8.48
CA THR A 113 -1.85 10.41 9.13
C THR A 113 -2.10 9.52 10.34
N THR A 114 -2.96 9.97 11.26
CA THR A 114 -3.32 9.22 12.46
C THR A 114 -3.99 7.91 12.09
N MET A 115 -5.06 7.97 11.27
CA MET A 115 -5.87 6.80 10.96
C MET A 115 -5.10 5.72 10.20
N TYR A 116 -4.27 6.08 9.22
CA TYR A 116 -3.44 5.11 8.53
C TYR A 116 -2.38 4.50 9.46
N SER A 117 -1.80 5.29 10.37
CA SER A 117 -0.86 4.76 11.37
C SER A 117 -1.55 3.78 12.32
N LEU A 118 -2.77 4.09 12.77
CA LEU A 118 -3.58 3.18 13.59
C LEU A 118 -3.92 1.89 12.85
N MET A 119 -4.28 1.97 11.57
CA MET A 119 -4.55 0.78 10.74
C MET A 119 -3.33 -0.13 10.67
N PHE A 120 -2.13 0.41 10.39
CA PHE A 120 -0.91 -0.39 10.36
C PHE A 120 -0.62 -1.04 11.72
N THR A 121 -0.69 -0.27 12.81
CA THR A 121 -0.44 -0.78 14.17
C THR A 121 -1.43 -1.88 14.54
N CYS A 122 -2.72 -1.69 14.30
CA CYS A 122 -3.76 -2.66 14.62
C CYS A 122 -3.61 -3.95 13.82
N VAL A 123 -3.36 -3.85 12.51
CA VAL A 123 -3.14 -5.02 11.65
C VAL A 123 -1.89 -5.78 12.08
N GLN A 124 -0.79 -5.09 12.34
CA GLN A 124 0.46 -5.71 12.75
C GLN A 124 0.33 -6.46 14.08
N ASP A 125 -0.23 -5.80 15.11
CA ASP A 125 -0.40 -6.40 16.42
C ASP A 125 -1.37 -7.59 16.39
N LEU A 126 -2.47 -7.45 15.64
CA LEU A 126 -3.43 -8.52 15.43
C LEU A 126 -2.76 -9.75 14.82
N LEU A 127 -2.08 -9.61 13.68
CA LEU A 127 -1.45 -10.74 12.99
C LEU A 127 -0.35 -11.38 13.82
N LYS A 128 0.49 -10.59 14.49
CA LYS A 128 1.51 -11.11 15.42
C LYS A 128 0.88 -11.92 16.55
N THR A 129 -0.23 -11.42 17.12
CA THR A 129 -0.96 -12.12 18.18
C THR A 129 -1.60 -13.41 17.68
N PHE A 130 -2.24 -13.40 16.52
CA PHE A 130 -2.81 -14.60 15.91
C PHE A 130 -1.75 -15.65 15.60
N THR A 131 -0.61 -15.27 15.02
CA THR A 131 0.50 -16.21 14.76
C THR A 131 1.06 -16.80 16.03
N ARG A 132 1.28 -15.98 17.07
CA ARG A 132 1.82 -16.45 18.35
C ARG A 132 0.87 -17.41 19.06
N ASN A 133 -0.44 -17.20 18.94
CA ASN A 133 -1.45 -18.02 19.59
C ASN A 133 -1.88 -19.24 18.76
N ASP A 134 -1.49 -19.33 17.49
CA ASP A 134 -1.80 -20.47 16.63
C ASP A 134 -0.96 -21.70 17.04
N LYS A 135 -1.62 -22.83 17.23
CA LYS A 135 -0.99 -24.08 17.72
C LYS A 135 0.11 -24.62 16.79
N LYS A 136 0.03 -24.35 15.49
CA LYS A 136 1.00 -24.82 14.48
C LYS A 136 2.13 -23.82 14.26
N LEU A 137 1.84 -22.52 14.29
CA LEU A 137 2.84 -21.47 14.15
C LEU A 137 3.54 -21.20 15.49
N GLY A 138 2.87 -20.56 16.44
CA GLY A 138 3.38 -20.39 17.81
C GLY A 138 4.66 -19.55 17.92
N GLY A 139 4.98 -18.76 16.90
CA GLY A 139 6.25 -18.03 16.78
C GLY A 139 6.09 -16.56 16.38
N ALA A 140 7.21 -15.93 16.03
CA ALA A 140 7.23 -14.59 15.46
C ALA A 140 6.83 -14.64 13.98
N ALA A 141 5.95 -13.73 13.58
CA ALA A 141 5.50 -13.56 12.20
C ALA A 141 6.37 -12.53 11.47
N GLY A 142 6.56 -12.74 10.17
CA GLY A 142 7.02 -11.72 9.23
C GLY A 142 6.01 -11.56 8.11
N PHE A 143 5.76 -10.34 7.66
CA PHE A 143 4.81 -10.03 6.59
C PHE A 143 5.01 -8.59 6.08
N THR A 144 4.54 -8.31 4.87
CA THR A 144 4.58 -6.98 4.26
C THR A 144 3.17 -6.40 4.21
N THR A 145 2.97 -5.19 4.73
CA THR A 145 1.69 -4.49 4.73
C THR A 145 1.71 -3.31 3.75
N ILE A 146 0.69 -3.20 2.91
CA ILE A 146 0.53 -2.15 1.91
C ILE A 146 -0.84 -1.50 2.11
N ILE A 147 -0.89 -0.18 2.21
CA ILE A 147 -2.14 0.57 2.27
C ILE A 147 -2.58 1.03 0.88
N HIS A 148 -3.84 0.77 0.55
CA HIS A 148 -4.53 1.33 -0.60
C HIS A 148 -5.65 2.24 -0.10
N THR A 149 -5.86 3.35 -0.80
CA THR A 149 -6.83 4.38 -0.42
C THR A 149 -8.01 4.47 -1.37
N HIS A 150 -8.07 3.63 -2.40
CA HIS A 150 -9.11 3.70 -3.42
C HIS A 150 -9.64 2.34 -3.84
N SER A 151 -10.90 2.29 -4.24
CA SER A 151 -11.52 1.13 -4.87
C SER A 151 -11.11 1.02 -6.33
N ARG A 152 -11.50 -0.07 -7.00
CA ARG A 152 -11.33 -0.20 -8.45
C ARG A 152 -12.05 0.90 -9.24
N ALA A 153 -13.15 1.44 -8.71
CA ALA A 153 -13.88 2.56 -9.28
C ALA A 153 -13.27 3.94 -8.90
N LEU A 154 -12.13 3.93 -8.20
CA LEU A 154 -11.39 5.10 -7.71
C LEU A 154 -12.07 5.89 -6.59
N ASP A 155 -13.14 5.35 -6.00
CA ASP A 155 -13.74 5.90 -4.79
C ASP A 155 -12.81 5.77 -3.60
N TYR A 156 -12.84 6.73 -2.68
CA TYR A 156 -12.04 6.65 -1.46
C TYR A 156 -12.45 5.42 -0.63
N HIS A 157 -11.51 4.50 -0.46
CA HIS A 157 -11.73 3.18 0.14
C HIS A 157 -10.45 2.69 0.83
N PRO A 158 -10.16 3.15 2.05
CA PRO A 158 -8.97 2.74 2.79
C PRO A 158 -9.00 1.27 3.18
N HIS A 159 -7.99 0.53 2.74
CA HIS A 159 -7.78 -0.87 3.09
C HIS A 159 -6.28 -1.20 3.13
N ILE A 160 -5.91 -2.18 3.95
CA ILE A 160 -4.55 -2.72 4.00
C ILE A 160 -4.55 -4.11 3.40
N HIS A 161 -3.69 -4.32 2.41
CA HIS A 161 -3.29 -5.64 1.98
C HIS A 161 -2.07 -6.09 2.77
N VAL A 162 -2.04 -7.37 3.13
CA VAL A 162 -0.92 -8.01 3.80
C VAL A 162 -0.51 -9.22 2.99
N VAL A 163 0.76 -9.25 2.61
CA VAL A 163 1.41 -10.44 2.04
C VAL A 163 2.09 -11.16 3.19
N MET A 164 1.58 -12.32 3.55
CA MET A 164 2.01 -13.06 4.73
C MET A 164 2.34 -14.51 4.39
N PRO A 165 3.57 -14.99 4.62
CA PRO A 165 3.86 -16.41 4.61
C PRO A 165 3.09 -17.09 5.75
N GLY A 166 2.53 -18.27 5.49
CA GLY A 166 1.96 -19.17 6.49
C GLY A 166 3.03 -19.85 7.33
N ALA A 167 4.02 -19.08 7.80
CA ALA A 167 5.16 -19.57 8.54
C ALA A 167 5.55 -18.62 9.67
N SER A 168 6.31 -19.15 10.63
CA SER A 168 6.80 -18.39 11.77
C SER A 168 8.11 -18.98 12.28
N ILE A 169 8.86 -18.18 13.02
CA ILE A 169 10.09 -18.61 13.69
C ILE A 169 9.96 -18.45 15.21
N CYS A 170 10.27 -19.50 15.95
CA CYS A 170 10.42 -19.37 17.40
C CYS A 170 11.74 -18.65 17.68
N MET A 171 11.70 -17.43 18.23
CA MET A 171 12.92 -16.65 18.46
C MET A 171 13.86 -17.26 19.50
N LYS A 172 13.33 -18.07 20.43
CA LYS A 172 14.13 -18.76 21.46
C LYS A 172 14.84 -20.00 20.92
N THR A 173 14.10 -20.88 20.25
CA THR A 173 14.64 -22.16 19.75
C THR A 173 15.15 -22.09 18.32
N ARG A 174 14.92 -20.97 17.62
CA ARG A 174 15.19 -20.76 16.19
C ARG A 174 14.45 -21.75 15.28
N LEU A 175 13.45 -22.46 15.81
CA LEU A 175 12.67 -23.44 15.06
C LEU A 175 11.75 -22.75 14.05
N TRP A 176 11.88 -23.16 12.79
CA TRP A 176 11.00 -22.77 11.69
C TRP A 176 9.74 -23.65 11.65
N ARG A 177 8.58 -23.03 11.52
CA ARG A 177 7.28 -23.72 11.46
C ARG A 177 6.44 -23.19 10.32
N VAL A 178 5.80 -24.10 9.58
CA VAL A 178 5.00 -23.80 8.40
C VAL A 178 3.63 -24.46 8.54
N LYS A 179 2.57 -23.76 8.13
CA LYS A 179 1.22 -24.34 7.99
C LYS A 179 1.03 -24.90 6.59
N ASN A 180 0.24 -25.96 6.51
CA ASN A 180 -0.21 -26.49 5.24
C ASN A 180 -1.01 -25.42 4.45
N PRO A 181 -0.98 -25.46 3.11
CA PRO A 181 -1.83 -24.63 2.27
C PRO A 181 -3.33 -24.76 2.60
N GLY A 182 -4.11 -23.79 2.16
CA GLY A 182 -5.57 -23.78 2.19
C GLY A 182 -6.18 -23.02 3.38
N TYR A 183 -5.47 -22.87 4.50
CA TYR A 183 -6.01 -22.16 5.66
C TYR A 183 -4.92 -21.54 6.56
N LEU A 184 -4.95 -20.22 6.66
CA LEU A 184 -4.14 -19.47 7.61
C LEU A 184 -4.93 -19.13 8.88
N PHE A 185 -5.91 -18.22 8.80
CA PHE A 185 -6.73 -17.79 9.94
C PHE A 185 -8.19 -17.61 9.54
N SER A 186 -9.10 -17.65 10.51
CA SER A 186 -10.52 -17.39 10.29
C SER A 186 -10.76 -15.91 9.99
N HIS A 187 -11.30 -15.59 8.82
CA HIS A 187 -11.63 -14.23 8.43
C HIS A 187 -12.60 -13.55 9.42
N LYS A 188 -13.53 -14.31 10.02
CA LYS A 188 -14.50 -13.78 11.00
C LYS A 188 -13.81 -13.38 12.30
N ALA A 189 -12.86 -14.20 12.75
CA ALA A 189 -12.07 -13.91 13.94
C ALA A 189 -11.16 -12.69 13.70
N LEU A 190 -10.48 -12.62 12.54
CA LEU A 190 -9.68 -11.46 12.16
C LEU A 190 -10.53 -10.18 12.14
N ALA A 191 -11.70 -10.20 11.48
CA ALA A 191 -12.58 -9.04 11.38
C ALA A 191 -13.10 -8.56 12.76
N LYS A 192 -13.49 -9.49 13.63
CA LYS A 192 -13.96 -9.17 14.99
C LYS A 192 -12.87 -8.48 15.81
N VAL A 193 -11.65 -9.01 15.81
CA VAL A 193 -10.53 -8.44 16.57
C VAL A 193 -10.02 -7.14 15.94
N PHE A 194 -9.99 -7.07 14.61
CA PHE A 194 -9.59 -5.85 13.89
C PHE A 194 -10.53 -4.69 14.23
N ARG A 195 -11.84 -4.92 14.18
CA ARG A 195 -12.84 -3.95 14.62
C ARG A 195 -12.57 -3.48 16.05
N ALA A 196 -12.45 -4.41 17.00
CA ALA A 196 -12.25 -4.06 18.41
C ALA A 196 -10.99 -3.21 18.61
N LYS A 197 -9.86 -3.60 18.01
CA LYS A 197 -8.59 -2.86 18.10
C LYS A 197 -8.67 -1.48 17.46
N MET A 198 -9.25 -1.38 16.26
CA MET A 198 -9.40 -0.10 15.57
C MET A 198 -10.28 0.86 16.35
N LEU A 199 -11.45 0.43 16.81
CA LEU A 199 -12.37 1.29 17.55
C LEU A 199 -11.74 1.79 18.85
N GLN A 200 -11.06 0.91 19.59
CA GLN A 200 -10.33 1.31 20.80
C GLN A 200 -9.24 2.33 20.46
N ALA A 201 -8.41 2.05 19.46
CA ALA A 201 -7.30 2.92 19.08
C ALA A 201 -7.76 4.31 18.58
N ILE A 202 -8.92 4.38 17.90
CA ILE A 202 -9.55 5.65 17.50
C ILE A 202 -9.91 6.47 18.74
N VAL A 203 -10.58 5.86 19.71
CA VAL A 203 -10.98 6.52 20.97
C VAL A 203 -9.76 6.96 21.77
N ASP A 204 -8.76 6.09 21.92
CA ASP A 204 -7.52 6.39 22.63
C ASP A 204 -6.73 7.56 21.98
N SER A 205 -6.93 7.77 20.67
CA SER A 205 -6.35 8.90 19.94
C SER A 205 -7.17 10.19 20.05
N GLY A 206 -8.21 10.22 20.88
CA GLY A 206 -9.10 11.37 21.08
C GLY A 206 -10.10 11.60 19.95
N LEU A 207 -10.27 10.65 19.04
CA LEU A 207 -11.20 10.74 17.93
C LEU A 207 -12.55 10.09 18.28
N GLN A 208 -13.62 10.61 17.71
CA GLN A 208 -14.97 10.07 17.92
C GLN A 208 -15.33 9.08 16.82
N VAL A 209 -15.76 7.88 17.24
CA VAL A 209 -16.31 6.87 16.33
C VAL A 209 -17.73 7.27 15.94
N PRO A 210 -18.08 7.28 14.64
CA PRO A 210 -19.45 7.50 14.18
C PRO A 210 -20.44 6.52 14.80
N LYS A 211 -21.61 7.04 15.22
CA LYS A 211 -22.64 6.24 15.93
C LYS A 211 -23.22 5.12 15.07
N ASP A 212 -23.23 5.31 13.76
CA ASP A 212 -23.72 4.39 12.74
C ASP A 212 -22.65 3.37 12.29
N CYS A 213 -21.47 3.33 12.93
CA CYS A 213 -20.42 2.39 12.60
C CYS A 213 -20.89 0.93 12.74
N PRO A 214 -20.73 0.09 11.69
CA PRO A 214 -21.34 -1.23 11.66
C PRO A 214 -20.66 -2.21 12.64
N GLN A 215 -21.44 -3.20 13.07
CA GLN A 215 -20.95 -4.30 13.90
C GLN A 215 -20.13 -5.31 13.09
N GLN A 216 -20.53 -5.56 11.85
CA GLN A 216 -19.85 -6.49 10.96
C GLN A 216 -18.81 -5.75 10.11
N TRP A 217 -17.55 -6.18 10.23
CA TRP A 217 -16.44 -5.69 9.42
C TRP A 217 -15.96 -6.79 8.48
N VAL A 218 -15.24 -6.39 7.43
CA VAL A 218 -14.74 -7.31 6.41
C VAL A 218 -13.23 -7.42 6.51
N VAL A 219 -12.78 -8.66 6.68
CA VAL A 219 -11.40 -9.07 6.43
C VAL A 219 -11.48 -10.23 5.45
N ASP A 220 -10.67 -10.21 4.40
CA ASP A 220 -10.49 -11.36 3.51
C ASP A 220 -9.13 -12.02 3.79
N CYS A 221 -9.06 -13.35 3.65
CA CYS A 221 -7.81 -14.10 3.84
C CYS A 221 -7.76 -15.22 2.81
N LYS A 222 -6.92 -15.04 1.80
CA LYS A 222 -6.85 -15.91 0.63
C LYS A 222 -5.48 -16.56 0.51
N ASP A 223 -5.45 -17.87 0.29
CA ASP A 223 -4.24 -18.58 -0.15
C ASP A 223 -3.89 -18.15 -1.58
N VAL A 224 -2.65 -17.72 -1.78
CA VAL A 224 -2.13 -17.24 -3.06
C VAL A 224 -0.94 -18.07 -3.57
N GLY A 225 -0.75 -19.28 -3.05
CA GLY A 225 0.27 -20.21 -3.52
C GLY A 225 1.63 -19.93 -2.91
N LYS A 226 2.70 -19.94 -3.72
CA LYS A 226 4.08 -19.85 -3.22
C LYS A 226 4.64 -18.44 -3.23
N GLY A 227 3.87 -17.44 -3.68
CA GLY A 227 4.35 -16.07 -3.85
C GLY A 227 5.17 -15.86 -5.14
N ASP A 228 5.02 -16.77 -6.10
CA ASP A 228 5.62 -16.78 -7.44
C ASP A 228 4.79 -16.00 -8.48
N LYS A 229 3.67 -15.39 -8.06
CA LYS A 229 2.73 -14.64 -8.91
C LYS A 229 2.40 -13.29 -8.31
#